data_AF-A0A2H6NJ44-F1
#
_entry.id   AF-A0A2H6NJ44-F1
#
_cell.length_a   1.000
_cell.length_b   1.000
_cell.length_c   1.000
_cell.angle_alpha   90.00
_cell.angle_beta   90.00
_cell.angle_gamma   90.00
#
_symmetry.space_group_name_H-M   'P 1'
#
loop_
_entity.id
_entity.type
_entity.pdbx_description
1 polymer ?
#
loop_
_entity_poly.entity_id
_entity_poly.type
_entity_poly.pdbx_seq_one_letter_code
_entity_poly.pdbx_strand_id
1 'polypeptide(L)'
;VHGEREGGEREREREREKALPAFNLKIDGCWRQFESRLVPHVAIKKVPYVDEEGCRVEPLEPNGIKLEKFVFDVFPFAKNFVAFEVLREEEFSPLKNADTAARDTPTTARRSILSQHYRWALKAGGRFVAQGGQPIPEKESFSQDEEPPAVFEISPLVSYFGEGLEKYMRGKNLPSPFLLDESKAEFLALGEAGQLHFGQKVHVFLKN
;
A
#
# COMPACT_ATOMS: atom_id res chain seq x y z
N VAL A 1 21.66 35.13 -2.33
CA VAL A 1 20.49 35.11 -1.41
C VAL A 1 19.17 34.72 -2.13
N HIS A 2 19.19 34.11 -3.33
CA HIS A 2 17.96 33.70 -4.03
C HIS A 2 17.84 32.19 -4.34
N GLY A 3 18.75 31.34 -3.86
CA GLY A 3 18.76 29.90 -4.19
C GLY A 3 18.15 28.96 -3.14
N GLU A 4 17.96 29.39 -1.88
CA GLU A 4 17.63 28.48 -0.78
C GLU A 4 16.12 28.35 -0.48
N ARG A 5 15.27 29.26 -0.99
CA ARG A 5 13.82 29.21 -0.72
C ARG A 5 13.06 28.19 -1.58
N GLU A 6 13.49 27.95 -2.82
CA GLU A 6 12.80 27.03 -3.73
C GLU A 6 13.06 25.54 -3.43
N GLY A 7 14.16 25.22 -2.74
CA GLY A 7 14.47 23.86 -2.30
C GLY A 7 13.51 23.40 -1.20
N GLY A 8 13.28 24.26 -0.21
CA GLY A 8 12.41 23.94 0.93
C GLY A 8 10.91 23.87 0.59
N GLU A 9 10.45 24.51 -0.48
CA GLU A 9 9.06 24.35 -0.97
C GLU A 9 8.85 23.03 -1.71
N ARG A 10 9.79 22.65 -2.58
CA ARG A 10 9.76 21.34 -3.27
C ARG A 10 9.93 20.15 -2.32
N GLU A 11 10.70 20.33 -1.25
CA GLU A 11 10.87 19.32 -0.22
C GLU A 11 9.61 19.19 0.67
N ARG A 12 9.01 20.31 1.07
CA ARG A 12 7.70 20.34 1.77
C ARG A 12 6.57 19.75 0.92
N GLU A 13 6.60 19.93 -0.39
CA GLU A 13 5.61 19.36 -1.31
C GLU A 13 5.80 17.85 -1.51
N ARG A 14 7.05 17.35 -1.51
CA ARG A 14 7.34 15.90 -1.49
C ARG A 14 6.88 15.22 -0.21
N GLU A 15 7.01 15.87 0.95
CA GLU A 15 6.52 15.31 2.22
C GLU A 15 4.99 15.26 2.30
N ARG A 16 4.29 16.21 1.67
CA ARG A 16 2.81 16.21 1.59
C ARG A 16 2.25 15.02 0.81
N GLU A 17 2.95 14.53 -0.21
CA GLU A 17 2.45 13.43 -1.06
C GLU A 17 2.62 12.03 -0.42
N LYS A 18 3.48 11.90 0.61
CA LYS A 18 3.89 10.64 1.26
C LYS A 18 3.22 10.35 2.60
N ALA A 19 2.20 11.10 2.99
CA ALA A 19 1.67 11.07 4.36
C ALA A 19 0.99 9.73 4.74
N LEU A 20 1.80 8.77 5.18
CA LEU A 20 1.47 7.87 6.29
C LEU A 20 2.46 8.16 7.42
N PRO A 21 2.28 9.24 8.18
CA PRO A 21 3.07 9.41 9.38
C PRO A 21 2.45 8.47 10.42
N ALA A 22 3.27 7.56 10.96
CA ALA A 22 2.89 6.74 12.10
C ALA A 22 2.60 7.66 13.30
N PHE A 23 1.34 8.04 13.48
CA PHE A 23 0.92 8.93 14.56
C PHE A 23 0.50 8.13 15.79
N ASN A 24 1.36 8.14 16.81
CA ASN A 24 1.00 7.64 18.13
C ASN A 24 0.08 8.64 18.86
N LEU A 25 -1.11 8.18 19.26
CA LEU A 25 -2.03 8.49 20.39
C LEU A 25 -2.07 9.88 21.10
N LYS A 26 -1.26 10.88 20.73
CA LYS A 26 -1.19 12.21 21.36
C LYS A 26 -1.78 13.33 20.50
N ILE A 27 -2.16 13.03 19.25
CA ILE A 27 -2.80 14.03 18.38
C ILE A 27 -4.22 14.36 18.85
N ASP A 28 -4.97 13.40 19.39
CA ASP A 28 -6.36 13.62 19.82
C ASP A 28 -6.51 14.68 20.92
N GLY A 29 -5.57 14.72 21.88
CA GLY A 29 -5.54 15.75 22.91
C GLY A 29 -5.19 17.14 22.36
N CYS A 30 -4.34 17.17 21.32
CA CYS A 30 -3.94 18.40 20.64
C CYS A 30 -5.09 18.96 19.79
N TRP A 31 -5.79 18.10 19.04
CA TRP A 31 -6.90 18.52 18.18
C TRP A 31 -7.99 19.23 18.98
N ARG A 32 -8.50 18.61 20.07
CA ARG A 32 -9.55 19.21 20.91
C ARG A 32 -9.17 20.56 21.50
N GLN A 33 -7.89 20.78 21.79
CA GLN A 33 -7.41 22.01 22.41
C GLN A 33 -7.13 23.12 21.38
N PHE A 34 -6.69 22.78 20.17
CA PHE A 34 -6.20 23.74 19.18
C PHE A 34 -7.06 23.82 17.91
N GLU A 35 -8.14 23.05 17.79
CA GLU A 35 -9.01 23.03 16.60
C GLU A 35 -9.52 24.41 16.19
N SER A 36 -9.89 25.26 17.16
CA SER A 36 -10.36 26.64 16.91
C SER A 36 -9.27 27.56 16.37
N ARG A 37 -8.00 27.18 16.52
CA ARG A 37 -6.83 27.92 16.04
C ARG A 37 -6.31 27.40 14.70
N LEU A 38 -6.86 26.30 14.18
CA LEU A 38 -6.51 25.78 12.86
C LEU A 38 -7.13 26.64 11.78
N VAL A 39 -6.28 27.21 10.92
CA VAL A 39 -6.68 28.04 9.79
C VAL A 39 -7.21 27.13 8.68
N PRO A 40 -8.45 27.32 8.21
CA PRO A 40 -8.97 26.57 7.07
C PRO A 40 -8.21 26.92 5.78
N HIS A 41 -7.89 25.90 4.99
CA HIS A 41 -7.38 26.03 3.63
C HIS A 41 -8.53 26.28 2.67
N VAL A 42 -8.34 27.21 1.73
CA VAL A 42 -9.35 27.59 0.74
C VAL A 42 -9.05 26.93 -0.59
N ALA A 43 -10.01 26.20 -1.15
CA ALA A 43 -9.95 25.70 -2.51
C ALA A 43 -11.11 26.25 -3.34
N ILE A 44 -10.78 26.95 -4.42
CA ILE A 44 -11.75 27.47 -5.39
C ILE A 44 -12.20 26.31 -6.29
N LYS A 45 -13.51 26.06 -6.39
CA LYS A 45 -14.08 24.90 -7.07
C LYS A 45 -15.24 25.28 -8.00
N LYS A 46 -15.39 24.46 -9.04
CA LYS A 46 -16.60 24.35 -9.85
C LYS A 46 -17.52 23.38 -9.12
N VAL A 47 -18.51 23.91 -8.41
CA VAL A 47 -19.43 23.12 -7.57
C VAL A 47 -20.74 22.99 -8.33
N PRO A 48 -21.12 21.77 -8.76
CA PRO A 48 -22.41 21.54 -9.38
C PRO A 48 -23.54 21.98 -8.44
N TYR A 49 -24.52 22.70 -8.96
CA TYR A 49 -25.62 23.26 -8.17
C TYR A 49 -26.96 23.12 -8.90
N VAL A 50 -28.05 23.46 -8.23
CA VAL A 50 -29.40 23.52 -8.80
C VAL A 50 -29.78 24.99 -8.91
N ASP A 51 -30.17 25.44 -10.10
CA ASP A 51 -30.59 26.82 -10.35
C ASP A 51 -32.01 27.11 -9.85
N GLU A 52 -32.49 28.33 -10.07
CA GLU A 52 -33.80 28.79 -9.57
C GLU A 52 -34.96 28.05 -10.25
N GLU A 53 -34.74 27.54 -11.47
CA GLU A 53 -35.67 26.74 -12.25
C GLU A 53 -35.68 25.26 -11.83
N GLY A 54 -34.82 24.86 -10.88
CA GLY A 54 -34.71 23.49 -10.41
C GLY A 54 -33.88 22.58 -11.31
N CYS A 55 -33.13 23.14 -12.26
CA CYS A 55 -32.27 22.40 -13.18
C CYS A 55 -30.86 22.23 -12.59
N ARG A 56 -30.26 21.06 -12.80
CA ARG A 56 -28.87 20.81 -12.41
C ARG A 56 -27.93 21.49 -13.39
N VAL A 57 -27.04 22.33 -12.87
CA VAL A 57 -26.04 23.07 -13.64
C VAL A 57 -24.63 22.59 -13.28
N GLU A 58 -23.85 22.29 -14.31
CA GLU A 58 -22.41 22.03 -14.21
C GLU A 58 -21.68 23.33 -14.62
N PRO A 59 -21.10 24.09 -13.67
CA PRO A 59 -20.65 25.45 -13.93
C PRO A 59 -19.38 25.50 -14.79
N LEU A 60 -19.32 26.45 -15.74
CA LEU A 60 -18.16 26.66 -16.60
C LEU A 60 -16.99 27.34 -15.88
N GLU A 61 -17.29 28.22 -14.93
CA GLU A 61 -16.31 28.93 -14.11
C GLU A 61 -16.47 28.58 -12.63
N PRO A 62 -15.41 28.71 -11.79
CA PRO A 62 -15.53 28.45 -10.37
C PRO A 62 -16.58 29.36 -9.71
N ASN A 63 -17.49 28.73 -8.96
CA ASN A 63 -18.65 29.37 -8.34
C ASN A 63 -18.71 29.12 -6.82
N GLY A 64 -17.76 28.37 -6.25
CA GLY A 64 -17.76 28.03 -4.85
C GLY A 64 -16.36 27.95 -4.23
N ILE A 65 -16.33 28.10 -2.91
CA ILE A 65 -15.15 27.84 -2.08
C ILE A 65 -15.38 26.58 -1.25
N LYS A 66 -14.36 25.73 -1.17
CA LYS A 66 -14.30 24.60 -0.24
C LYS A 66 -13.28 24.94 0.84
N LEU A 67 -13.72 24.88 2.10
CA LEU A 67 -12.85 25.07 3.27
C LEU A 67 -12.47 23.70 3.83
N GLU A 68 -11.18 23.44 3.99
CA GLU A 68 -10.66 22.17 4.53
C GLU A 68 -9.66 22.45 5.65
N LYS A 69 -9.63 21.59 6.68
CA LYS A 69 -8.53 21.57 7.67
C LYS A 69 -7.73 20.30 7.44
N PHE A 70 -6.41 20.37 7.54
CA PHE A 70 -5.59 19.19 7.42
C PHE A 70 -5.20 18.63 8.78
N VAL A 71 -5.20 17.30 8.88
CA VAL A 71 -4.84 16.60 10.13
C VAL A 71 -3.42 16.96 10.61
N PHE A 72 -2.53 17.35 9.69
CA PHE A 72 -1.15 17.74 9.97
C PHE A 72 -0.98 19.21 10.39
N ASP A 73 -2.02 20.05 10.30
CA ASP A 73 -1.94 21.45 10.74
C ASP A 73 -1.75 21.59 12.26
N VAL A 74 -1.87 20.48 13.00
CA VAL A 74 -1.61 20.44 14.44
C VAL A 74 -0.13 20.34 14.82
N PHE A 75 0.79 20.03 13.89
CA PHE A 75 2.21 19.81 14.23
C PHE A 75 2.87 21.00 14.93
N PRO A 76 2.61 22.27 14.56
CA PRO A 76 3.19 23.41 15.27
C PRO A 76 2.81 23.48 16.76
N PHE A 77 1.76 22.78 17.20
CA PHE A 77 1.36 22.71 18.61
C PHE A 77 1.95 21.52 19.37
N ALA A 78 2.65 20.61 18.69
CA ALA A 78 3.26 19.45 19.33
C ALA A 78 4.44 19.88 20.23
N LYS A 79 4.41 19.47 21.50
CA LYS A 79 5.54 19.71 22.42
C LYS A 79 6.79 18.92 22.04
N ASN A 80 6.60 17.71 21.52
CA ASN A 80 7.66 16.84 21.04
C ASN A 80 7.23 16.33 19.66
N PHE A 81 7.96 16.75 18.64
CA PHE A 81 7.74 16.34 17.25
C PHE A 81 8.87 15.40 16.84
N VAL A 82 8.52 14.28 16.21
CA VAL A 82 9.46 13.30 15.66
C VAL A 82 8.95 12.92 14.28
N ALA A 83 9.87 12.81 13.33
CA ALA A 83 9.63 12.22 12.03
C ALA A 83 10.36 10.86 11.95
N PHE A 84 9.71 9.88 11.33
CA PHE A 84 10.28 8.56 11.09
C PHE A 84 10.24 8.28 9.59
N GLU A 85 11.41 8.16 8.97
CA GLU A 85 11.54 7.88 7.56
C GLU A 85 11.45 6.36 7.31
N VAL A 86 10.74 5.99 6.24
CA VAL A 86 10.55 4.61 5.82
C VAL A 86 10.81 4.46 4.33
N LEU A 87 11.10 3.22 3.91
CA LEU A 87 11.20 2.87 2.50
C LEU A 87 9.80 2.89 1.87
N ARG A 88 9.65 3.58 0.74
CA ARG A 88 8.36 3.74 0.06
C ARG A 88 7.79 2.39 -0.37
N GLU A 89 8.63 1.54 -0.94
CA GLU A 89 8.28 0.21 -1.44
C GLU A 89 7.88 -0.79 -0.35
N GLU A 90 8.09 -0.44 0.93
CA GLU A 90 7.63 -1.27 2.06
C GLU A 90 6.33 -0.76 2.68
N GLU A 91 6.10 0.56 2.66
CA GLU A 91 5.06 1.18 3.52
C GLU A 91 4.05 2.03 2.76
N PHE A 92 4.29 2.36 1.48
CA PHE A 92 3.48 3.38 0.79
C PHE A 92 3.27 3.12 -0.70
N SER A 93 2.05 2.67 -1.04
CA SER A 93 1.53 2.60 -2.40
C SER A 93 0.08 3.08 -2.46
N PRO A 94 -0.16 4.39 -2.67
CA PRO A 94 -1.49 4.96 -2.55
C PRO A 94 -2.35 4.63 -3.77
N LEU A 95 -3.67 4.62 -3.56
CA LEU A 95 -4.66 4.47 -4.62
C LEU A 95 -5.50 5.75 -4.70
N LYS A 96 -5.27 6.55 -5.75
CA LYS A 96 -5.88 7.88 -5.94
C LYS A 96 -6.51 8.05 -7.33
N ASN A 97 -6.04 7.31 -8.32
CA ASN A 97 -6.38 7.51 -9.73
C ASN A 97 -6.91 6.22 -10.37
N ALA A 98 -7.60 6.35 -11.51
CA ALA A 98 -7.96 5.21 -12.37
C ALA A 98 -6.73 4.66 -13.11
N ASP A 99 -6.80 3.43 -13.64
CA ASP A 99 -5.69 2.79 -14.38
C ASP A 99 -5.28 3.48 -15.68
N THR A 100 -6.05 4.45 -16.16
CA THR A 100 -5.67 5.30 -17.29
C THR A 100 -4.61 6.35 -16.92
N ALA A 101 -4.39 6.60 -15.62
CA ALA A 101 -3.34 7.48 -15.13
C ALA A 101 -1.99 6.75 -15.00
N ALA A 102 -0.90 7.51 -14.92
CA ALA A 102 0.45 6.95 -14.86
C ALA A 102 0.83 6.36 -13.49
N ARG A 103 0.22 6.82 -12.39
CA ARG A 103 0.61 6.45 -11.01
C ARG A 103 -0.57 6.46 -10.04
N ASP A 104 -0.36 5.85 -8.88
CA ASP A 104 -1.33 5.76 -7.79
C ASP A 104 -2.67 5.14 -8.25
N THR A 105 -2.58 4.11 -9.09
CA THR A 105 -3.69 3.37 -9.70
C THR A 105 -3.85 1.97 -9.08
N PRO A 106 -4.97 1.27 -9.32
CA PRO A 106 -5.14 -0.12 -8.88
C PRO A 106 -3.99 -1.02 -9.33
N THR A 107 -3.52 -0.86 -10.57
CA THR A 107 -2.38 -1.63 -11.12
C THR A 107 -1.10 -1.38 -10.34
N THR A 108 -0.77 -0.11 -10.05
CA THR A 108 0.47 0.22 -9.31
C THR A 108 0.42 -0.24 -7.85
N ALA A 109 -0.75 -0.16 -7.20
CA ALA A 109 -0.95 -0.64 -5.84
C ALA A 109 -0.80 -2.16 -5.74
N ARG A 110 -1.45 -2.90 -6.65
CA ARG A 110 -1.33 -4.36 -6.75
C ARG A 110 0.12 -4.78 -6.98
N ARG A 111 0.81 -4.17 -7.94
CA ARG A 111 2.22 -4.47 -8.23
C ARG A 111 3.07 -4.29 -6.98
N SER A 112 2.91 -3.18 -6.27
CA SER A 112 3.72 -2.87 -5.07
C SER A 112 3.62 -3.97 -4.01
N ILE A 113 2.40 -4.43 -3.70
CA ILE A 113 2.18 -5.52 -2.73
C ILE A 113 2.81 -6.84 -3.22
N LEU A 114 2.60 -7.22 -4.47
CA LEU A 114 3.17 -8.45 -5.02
C LEU A 114 4.70 -8.41 -5.07
N SER A 115 5.27 -7.26 -5.40
CA SER A 115 6.71 -7.03 -5.39
C SER A 115 7.30 -7.12 -3.98
N GLN A 116 6.59 -6.64 -2.97
CA GLN A 116 6.99 -6.78 -1.56
C GLN A 116 6.95 -8.24 -1.12
N HIS A 117 5.83 -8.94 -1.37
CA HIS A 117 5.67 -10.35 -1.02
C HIS A 117 6.67 -11.27 -1.72
N TYR A 118 7.00 -10.98 -2.99
CA TYR A 118 8.08 -11.68 -3.71
C TYR A 118 9.43 -11.50 -3.00
N ARG A 119 9.79 -10.28 -2.61
CA ARG A 119 11.05 -9.99 -1.91
C ARG A 119 11.09 -10.66 -0.52
N TRP A 120 9.98 -10.68 0.21
CA TRP A 120 9.89 -11.40 1.49
C TRP A 120 10.09 -12.90 1.31
N ALA A 121 9.45 -13.49 0.30
CA ALA A 121 9.59 -14.91 0.00
C ALA A 121 11.01 -15.31 -0.38
N LEU A 122 11.70 -14.49 -1.20
CA LEU A 122 13.12 -14.70 -1.51
C LEU A 122 13.99 -14.63 -0.25
N LYS A 123 13.81 -13.60 0.59
CA LYS A 123 14.54 -13.46 1.86
C LYS A 123 14.32 -14.65 2.80
N ALA A 124 13.12 -15.25 2.76
CA ALA A 124 12.79 -16.46 3.53
C ALA A 124 13.35 -17.77 2.94
N GLY A 125 14.07 -17.70 1.81
CA GLY A 125 14.67 -18.85 1.14
C GLY A 125 13.71 -19.64 0.23
N GLY A 126 12.61 -19.00 -0.19
CA GLY A 126 11.70 -19.53 -1.19
C GLY A 126 12.27 -19.42 -2.61
N ARG A 127 11.95 -20.41 -3.45
CA ARG A 127 12.27 -20.41 -4.88
C ARG A 127 10.99 -20.48 -5.68
N PHE A 128 10.98 -19.96 -6.91
CA PHE A 128 9.77 -19.90 -7.71
C PHE A 128 9.83 -20.80 -8.94
N VAL A 129 8.68 -21.39 -9.30
CA VAL A 129 8.50 -22.18 -10.52
C VAL A 129 7.25 -21.73 -11.28
N ALA A 130 7.35 -21.70 -12.61
CA ALA A 130 6.24 -21.40 -13.49
C ALA A 130 5.23 -22.57 -13.57
N GLN A 131 4.07 -22.32 -14.17
CA GLN A 131 3.08 -23.36 -14.47
C GLN A 131 3.68 -24.36 -15.48
N GLY A 132 4.19 -25.49 -14.98
CA GLY A 132 5.03 -26.44 -15.73
C GLY A 132 6.34 -26.82 -15.05
N GLY A 133 6.64 -26.26 -13.88
CA GLY A 133 7.77 -26.65 -13.03
C GLY A 133 9.12 -26.05 -13.44
N GLN A 134 9.15 -25.21 -14.48
CA GLN A 134 10.37 -24.50 -14.88
C GLN A 134 10.75 -23.47 -13.82
N PRO A 135 12.01 -23.43 -13.36
CA PRO A 135 12.47 -22.42 -12.41
C PRO A 135 12.31 -21.01 -12.97
N ILE A 136 11.81 -20.09 -12.14
CA ILE A 136 11.78 -18.66 -12.43
C ILE A 136 13.07 -18.06 -11.84
N PRO A 137 13.91 -17.36 -12.63
CA PRO A 137 15.13 -16.75 -12.12
C PRO A 137 14.87 -15.78 -10.96
N GLU A 138 15.69 -15.88 -9.92
CA GLU A 138 15.65 -14.97 -8.78
C GLU A 138 16.17 -13.59 -9.21
N LYS A 139 15.44 -12.54 -8.82
CA LYS A 139 15.84 -11.15 -9.08
C LYS A 139 15.64 -10.33 -7.81
N GLU A 140 16.73 -10.08 -7.08
CA GLU A 140 16.68 -9.38 -5.80
C GLU A 140 16.27 -7.89 -5.92
N SER A 141 16.52 -7.28 -7.07
CA SER A 141 16.17 -5.88 -7.34
C SER A 141 15.58 -5.68 -8.73
N PHE A 142 14.48 -4.94 -8.79
CA PHE A 142 13.78 -4.55 -10.00
C PHE A 142 13.13 -3.18 -9.77
N SER A 143 12.78 -2.47 -10.85
CA SER A 143 12.20 -1.13 -10.73
C SER A 143 10.77 -1.21 -10.18
N GLN A 144 10.27 -0.12 -9.58
CA GLN A 144 8.90 -0.05 -9.06
C GLN A 144 7.83 -0.19 -10.17
N ASP A 145 8.21 0.05 -11.42
CA ASP A 145 7.32 -0.07 -12.59
C ASP A 145 7.35 -1.46 -13.22
N GLU A 146 8.26 -2.33 -12.79
CA GLU A 146 8.41 -3.70 -13.29
C GLU A 146 7.55 -4.67 -12.48
N GLU A 147 6.84 -5.57 -13.17
CA GLU A 147 6.15 -6.68 -12.49
C GLU A 147 7.18 -7.61 -11.81
N PRO A 148 6.89 -8.16 -10.62
CA PRO A 148 7.79 -9.11 -10.00
C PRO A 148 7.94 -10.37 -10.86
N PRO A 149 9.11 -11.05 -10.86
CA PRO A 149 9.33 -12.25 -11.67
C PRO A 149 8.33 -13.38 -11.40
N ALA A 150 7.82 -13.47 -10.18
CA ALA A 150 6.76 -14.38 -9.80
C ALA A 150 5.64 -13.65 -9.07
N VAL A 151 4.40 -14.08 -9.30
CA VAL A 151 3.22 -13.57 -8.62
C VAL A 151 3.02 -14.37 -7.34
N PHE A 152 3.27 -13.73 -6.21
CA PHE A 152 3.13 -14.33 -4.90
C PHE A 152 2.45 -13.34 -3.97
N GLU A 153 1.43 -13.79 -3.24
CA GLU A 153 0.72 -12.98 -2.28
C GLU A 153 0.68 -13.68 -0.92
N ILE A 154 0.83 -12.92 0.15
CA ILE A 154 0.85 -13.41 1.53
C ILE A 154 -0.28 -12.73 2.28
N SER A 155 -1.11 -13.52 2.96
CA SER A 155 -2.12 -12.98 3.87
C SER A 155 -1.44 -12.27 5.04
N PRO A 156 -1.88 -11.06 5.43
CA PRO A 156 -1.36 -10.37 6.61
C PRO A 156 -1.50 -11.16 7.92
N LEU A 157 -2.40 -12.16 7.96
CA LEU A 157 -2.57 -13.06 9.12
C LEU A 157 -1.48 -14.15 9.18
N VAL A 158 -0.77 -14.38 8.07
CA VAL A 158 0.38 -15.30 8.02
C VAL A 158 1.67 -14.58 8.37
N SER A 159 1.85 -13.36 7.86
CA SER A 159 3.02 -12.52 8.12
C SER A 159 2.67 -11.05 7.90
N TYR A 160 3.00 -10.20 8.86
CA TYR A 160 2.68 -8.77 8.82
C TYR A 160 3.75 -7.97 8.07
N PHE A 161 5.03 -8.29 8.27
CA PHE A 161 6.18 -7.57 7.72
C PHE A 161 7.28 -8.51 7.19
N GLY A 162 6.86 -9.70 6.73
CA GLY A 162 7.74 -10.73 6.19
C GLY A 162 8.36 -11.67 7.22
N GLU A 163 8.04 -11.51 8.51
CA GLU A 163 8.51 -12.38 9.59
C GLU A 163 7.93 -13.80 9.52
N GLY A 164 8.71 -14.79 9.95
CA GLY A 164 8.24 -16.15 10.20
C GLY A 164 7.93 -16.97 8.95
N LEU A 165 8.28 -16.49 7.76
CA LEU A 165 8.00 -17.13 6.48
C LEU A 165 8.92 -18.33 6.18
N GLU A 166 10.08 -18.39 6.82
CA GLU A 166 11.10 -19.42 6.57
C GLU A 166 10.56 -20.83 6.78
N LYS A 167 9.68 -21.02 7.77
CA LYS A 167 9.06 -22.33 8.05
C LYS A 167 8.15 -22.82 6.92
N TYR A 168 7.62 -21.91 6.10
CA TYR A 168 6.75 -22.27 4.98
C TYR A 168 7.53 -22.42 3.67
N MET A 169 8.63 -21.68 3.49
CA MET A 169 9.23 -21.46 2.17
C MET A 169 10.66 -22.00 2.01
N ARG A 170 11.42 -22.15 3.10
CA ARG A 170 12.85 -22.48 3.02
C ARG A 170 13.07 -23.78 2.24
N GLY A 171 13.79 -23.68 1.13
CA GLY A 171 14.13 -24.81 0.28
C GLY A 171 12.96 -25.39 -0.52
N LYS A 172 11.80 -24.73 -0.54
CA LYS A 172 10.63 -25.15 -1.33
C LYS A 172 10.56 -24.40 -2.66
N ASN A 173 10.05 -25.10 -3.67
CA ASN A 173 9.69 -24.52 -4.97
C ASN A 173 8.22 -24.11 -4.94
N LEU A 174 7.98 -22.81 -4.87
CA LEU A 174 6.66 -22.18 -4.81
C LEU A 174 6.14 -21.92 -6.23
N PRO A 175 4.92 -22.35 -6.56
CA PRO A 175 4.35 -22.07 -7.87
C PRO A 175 4.02 -20.57 -8.01
N SER A 176 4.04 -20.08 -9.25
CA SER A 176 3.54 -18.76 -9.63
C SER A 176 2.37 -18.91 -10.61
N PRO A 177 1.19 -18.31 -10.35
CA PRO A 177 0.83 -17.50 -9.18
C PRO A 177 0.54 -18.36 -7.93
N PHE A 178 0.77 -17.82 -6.73
CA PHE A 178 0.36 -18.45 -5.47
C PHE A 178 -0.04 -17.43 -4.39
N LEU A 179 -1.08 -17.77 -3.64
CA LEU A 179 -1.53 -17.04 -2.45
C LEU A 179 -1.26 -17.91 -1.23
N LEU A 180 -0.44 -17.43 -0.29
CA LEU A 180 -0.23 -18.03 1.02
C LEU A 180 -1.20 -17.43 2.03
N ASP A 181 -2.33 -18.09 2.21
CA ASP A 181 -3.30 -17.82 3.28
C ASP A 181 -3.07 -18.74 4.48
N GLU A 182 -3.83 -18.52 5.55
CA GLU A 182 -3.75 -19.26 6.80
C GLU A 182 -3.91 -20.77 6.60
N SER A 183 -4.86 -21.19 5.75
CA SER A 183 -5.13 -22.61 5.49
C SER A 183 -3.94 -23.31 4.83
N LYS A 184 -3.32 -22.65 3.85
CA LYS A 184 -2.12 -23.17 3.18
C LYS A 184 -0.89 -23.07 4.06
N ALA A 185 -0.80 -22.05 4.91
CA ALA A 185 0.27 -21.90 5.88
C ALA A 185 0.24 -23.05 6.91
N GLU A 186 -0.93 -23.37 7.45
CA GLU A 186 -1.14 -24.54 8.32
C GLU A 186 -0.72 -25.83 7.61
N PHE A 187 -1.21 -26.06 6.39
CA PHE A 187 -0.85 -27.24 5.61
C PHE A 187 0.66 -27.35 5.36
N LEU A 188 1.32 -26.24 5.03
CA LEU A 188 2.76 -26.19 4.76
C LEU A 188 3.64 -26.30 6.02
N ALA A 189 3.09 -25.98 7.20
CA ALA A 189 3.76 -26.12 8.49
C ALA A 189 3.70 -27.54 9.06
N LEU A 190 2.68 -28.33 8.71
CA LEU A 190 2.46 -29.71 9.16
C LEU A 190 3.40 -30.74 8.46
N GLY A 191 4.64 -30.35 8.13
CA GLY A 191 5.55 -31.07 7.24
C GLY A 191 5.51 -32.62 7.30
N GLU A 192 5.47 -33.22 6.10
CA GLU A 192 5.63 -34.65 5.75
C GLU A 192 4.39 -35.57 5.77
N ALA A 193 3.42 -35.31 4.88
CA ALA A 193 2.65 -36.37 4.20
C ALA A 193 2.05 -35.84 2.88
N GLY A 194 2.89 -35.63 1.87
CA GLY A 194 2.40 -35.39 0.51
C GLY A 194 3.28 -34.44 -0.28
N GLN A 195 4.09 -35.01 -1.17
CA GLN A 195 4.50 -34.30 -2.37
C GLN A 195 3.29 -33.62 -2.98
N LEU A 196 3.40 -32.32 -3.27
CA LEU A 196 2.43 -31.60 -4.08
C LEU A 196 2.40 -32.23 -5.48
N HIS A 197 1.54 -33.22 -5.68
CA HIS A 197 1.12 -33.66 -6.99
C HIS A 197 0.03 -32.68 -7.47
N PHE A 198 0.46 -31.60 -8.12
CA PHE A 198 -0.45 -30.74 -8.86
C PHE A 198 -1.12 -31.56 -9.98
N GLY A 199 -2.38 -31.95 -9.79
CA GLY A 199 -3.14 -32.67 -10.81
C GLY A 199 -4.35 -33.51 -10.38
N GLN A 200 -4.64 -33.72 -9.10
CA GLN A 200 -5.83 -34.48 -8.70
C GLN A 200 -6.84 -33.63 -7.93
N LYS A 201 -8.10 -33.65 -8.40
CA LYS A 201 -9.27 -33.13 -7.68
C LYS A 201 -9.37 -33.85 -6.34
N VAL A 202 -9.09 -33.15 -5.25
CA VAL A 202 -9.37 -33.65 -3.91
C VAL A 202 -10.88 -33.50 -3.67
N HIS A 203 -11.61 -34.60 -3.69
CA HIS A 203 -12.98 -34.63 -3.18
C HIS A 203 -12.92 -34.52 -1.65
N VAL A 204 -13.27 -33.35 -1.12
CA VAL A 204 -13.48 -33.17 0.31
C VAL A 204 -14.82 -33.77 0.66
N PHE A 205 -14.82 -34.93 1.34
CA PHE A 205 -16.00 -35.45 2.00
C PHE A 205 -16.20 -34.69 3.31
N LEU A 206 -17.21 -33.81 3.35
CA LEU A 206 -17.77 -33.34 4.60
C LEU A 206 -18.52 -34.51 5.23
N LYS A 207 -18.06 -34.99 6.39
CA LYS A 207 -18.90 -35.83 7.26
C LYS A 207 -19.83 -34.90 8.04
N ASN A 208 -21.13 -35.19 7.94
CA ASN A 208 -22.25 -34.51 8.60
C ASN A 208 -22.03 -34.24 10.08
#